data_AF-A0A419GRB8-F1
#
_entry.id   AF-A0A419GRB8-F1
#
_cell.length_a   1.000
_cell.length_b   1.000
_cell.length_c   1.000
_cell.angle_alpha   90.00
_cell.angle_beta   90.00
_cell.angle_gamma   90.00
#
_symmetry.space_group_name_H-M   'P 1'
#
loop_
_entity.id
_entity.type
_entity.pdbx_description
1 polymer ?
#
loop_
_entity_poly.entity_id
_entity_poly.type
_entity_poly.pdbx_seq_one_letter_code
_entity_poly.pdbx_strand_id
1 'polypeptide(L)'
;MLTPYLTVRQVSEWLQIPQSTLYAWAAQGRIPCVRVNTLVRFSQEALNQWLDSSRPVIKVGKVRIAVKQALDIQAVIDRAKQLAYTPARGNQTNSEPNGKEDSYGAR
;
A
#
# COMPACT_ATOMS: atom_id res chain seq x y z
N MET A 1 -7.82 -5.45 -37.13
CA MET A 1 -8.84 -4.54 -36.57
C MET A 1 -8.34 -3.12 -36.82
N LEU A 2 -9.14 -2.21 -37.39
CA LEU A 2 -8.73 -0.80 -37.52
C LEU A 2 -8.72 -0.18 -36.12
N THR A 3 -7.57 0.31 -35.67
CA THR A 3 -7.46 1.00 -34.38
C THR A 3 -7.89 2.45 -34.54
N PRO A 4 -8.82 2.95 -33.71
CA PRO A 4 -9.26 4.33 -33.80
C PRO A 4 -8.16 5.30 -33.34
N TYR A 5 -8.00 6.39 -34.08
CA TYR A 5 -7.13 7.50 -33.70
C TYR A 5 -7.90 8.49 -32.82
N LEU A 6 -7.34 8.76 -31.64
CA LEU A 6 -7.88 9.68 -30.65
C LEU A 6 -7.39 11.11 -30.89
N THR A 7 -8.23 12.07 -30.54
CA THR A 7 -7.90 13.51 -30.49
C THR A 7 -7.21 13.86 -29.16
N VAL A 8 -6.51 15.00 -29.11
CA VAL A 8 -5.91 15.50 -27.87
C VAL A 8 -6.94 15.67 -26.75
N ARG A 9 -8.18 16.03 -27.07
CA ARG A 9 -9.26 16.19 -26.10
C ARG A 9 -9.64 14.84 -25.48
N GLN A 10 -9.83 13.81 -26.30
CA GLN A 10 -10.15 12.47 -25.81
C GLN A 10 -9.02 11.91 -24.94
N VAL A 11 -7.77 12.12 -25.35
CA VAL A 11 -6.61 11.68 -24.54
C VAL A 11 -6.51 12.48 -23.23
N SER A 12 -6.82 13.77 -23.27
CA SER A 12 -6.86 14.64 -22.09
C SER A 12 -7.91 14.17 -21.08
N GLU A 13 -9.13 13.88 -21.55
CA GLU A 13 -10.21 13.33 -20.73
C GLU A 13 -9.84 11.94 -20.19
N TRP A 14 -9.18 11.10 -21.00
CA TRP A 14 -8.82 9.74 -20.62
C TRP A 14 -7.67 9.65 -19.60
N LEU A 15 -6.56 10.37 -19.82
CA LEU A 15 -5.40 10.37 -18.91
C LEU A 15 -5.55 11.38 -17.77
N GLN A 16 -6.58 12.23 -17.80
CA GLN A 16 -6.77 13.37 -16.90
C GLN A 16 -5.57 14.35 -16.90
N ILE A 17 -4.98 14.55 -18.08
CA ILE A 17 -3.83 15.46 -18.27
C ILE A 17 -4.30 16.68 -19.06
N PRO A 18 -3.93 17.92 -18.67
CA PRO A 18 -4.26 19.11 -19.43
C PRO A 18 -3.77 19.02 -20.88
N GLN A 19 -4.57 19.50 -21.83
CA GLN A 19 -4.23 19.47 -23.26
C GLN A 19 -2.90 20.20 -23.56
N SER A 20 -2.62 21.30 -22.84
CA SER A 20 -1.36 22.05 -22.95
C SER A 20 -0.14 21.18 -22.66
N THR A 21 -0.20 20.35 -21.61
CA THR A 21 0.85 19.39 -21.25
C THR A 21 0.99 18.31 -22.32
N LEU A 22 -0.12 17.79 -22.85
CA LEU A 22 -0.08 16.81 -23.94
C LEU A 22 0.56 17.39 -25.21
N TYR A 23 0.27 18.63 -25.57
CA TYR A 23 0.92 19.30 -26.69
C TYR A 23 2.42 19.49 -26.45
N ALA A 24 2.82 19.87 -25.23
CA ALA A 24 4.23 19.97 -24.87
C ALA A 24 4.94 18.62 -24.98
N TRP A 25 4.33 17.54 -24.50
CA TRP A 25 4.88 16.20 -24.63
C TRP A 25 4.95 15.71 -26.07
N ALA A 26 3.96 16.03 -26.89
CA ALA A 26 3.96 15.71 -28.31
C ALA A 26 5.09 16.45 -29.04
N ALA A 27 5.29 17.75 -28.74
CA ALA A 27 6.39 18.53 -29.29
C ALA A 27 7.77 18.02 -28.85
N GLN A 28 7.87 17.49 -27.63
CA GLN A 28 9.09 16.91 -27.06
C GLN A 28 9.32 15.45 -27.45
N GLY A 29 8.39 14.81 -28.16
CA GLY A 29 8.47 13.38 -28.51
C GLY A 29 8.37 12.43 -27.32
N ARG A 30 7.80 12.88 -26.18
CA ARG A 30 7.67 12.07 -24.95
C ARG A 30 6.49 11.11 -24.96
N ILE A 31 5.48 11.42 -25.77
CA ILE A 31 4.24 10.64 -25.91
C ILE A 31 4.09 10.18 -27.37
N PRO A 32 3.69 8.93 -27.63
CA PRO A 32 3.50 8.45 -29.00
C PRO A 32 2.35 9.20 -29.67
N CYS A 33 2.66 9.94 -30.72
CA CYS A 33 1.68 10.69 -31.50
C CYS A 33 2.00 10.61 -32.99
N VAL A 34 0.96 10.70 -33.81
CA VAL A 34 1.05 10.76 -35.27
C VAL A 34 0.64 12.16 -35.71
N ARG A 35 1.54 12.84 -36.41
CA ARG A 35 1.26 14.13 -37.02
C ARG A 35 0.68 13.91 -38.41
N VAL A 36 -0.59 14.26 -38.57
CA VAL A 36 -1.26 14.28 -39.86
C VAL A 36 -1.41 15.75 -40.25
N ASN A 37 -0.44 16.23 -41.03
CA ASN A 37 -0.25 17.65 -41.37
C ASN A 37 -0.12 18.52 -40.10
N THR A 38 -1.15 19.32 -39.81
CA THR A 38 -1.23 20.21 -38.64
C THR A 38 -1.86 19.53 -37.42
N LEU A 39 -2.56 18.41 -37.62
CA LEU A 39 -3.30 17.73 -36.57
C LEU A 39 -2.43 16.69 -35.88
N VAL A 40 -2.53 16.65 -34.55
CA VAL A 40 -1.91 15.60 -33.72
C VAL A 40 -2.96 14.55 -33.40
N ARG A 41 -2.66 13.30 -33.71
CA ARG A 41 -3.50 12.13 -33.44
C ARG A 41 -2.76 11.13 -32.57
N PHE A 42 -3.51 10.40 -31.76
CA PHE A 42 -2.94 9.41 -30.86
C PHE A 42 -3.53 8.03 -31.17
N SER A 43 -2.68 7.03 -31.29
CA SER A 43 -3.13 5.64 -31.36
C SER A 43 -3.39 5.14 -29.94
N GLN A 44 -4.56 4.56 -29.71
CA GLN A 44 -4.91 3.99 -28.39
C GLN A 44 -3.96 2.84 -28.00
N GLU A 45 -3.60 1.97 -28.95
CA GLU A 45 -2.65 0.87 -28.68
C GLU A 45 -1.25 1.39 -28.34
N ALA A 46 -0.76 2.39 -29.08
CA ALA A 46 0.55 2.97 -28.81
C ALA A 46 0.58 3.66 -27.43
N LEU A 47 -0.51 4.33 -27.03
CA LEU A 47 -0.62 4.92 -25.70
C LEU A 47 -0.63 3.86 -24.59
N ASN A 48 -1.37 2.77 -24.78
CA ASN A 48 -1.37 1.66 -23.81
C ASN A 48 0.04 1.07 -23.64
N GLN A 49 0.70 0.77 -24.75
CA GLN A 49 2.07 0.22 -24.72
C GLN A 49 3.06 1.21 -24.07
N TRP A 50 2.90 2.50 -24.34
CA TRP A 50 3.70 3.55 -23.71
C TRP A 50 3.45 3.65 -22.21
N LEU A 51 2.20 3.57 -21.74
CA LEU A 51 1.85 3.54 -20.31
C LEU A 51 2.45 2.31 -19.62
N ASP A 52 2.37 1.14 -20.24
CA ASP A 52 2.95 -0.10 -19.71
C ASP A 52 4.47 0.00 -19.61
N SER A 53 5.14 0.59 -20.62
CA SER A 53 6.59 0.82 -20.60
C SER A 53 7.02 1.87 -19.58
N SER A 54 6.14 2.83 -19.28
CA SER A 54 6.39 3.92 -18.33
C SER A 54 6.14 3.49 -16.89
N ARG A 55 5.51 2.33 -16.65
CA ARG A 55 5.29 1.81 -15.30
C ARG A 55 6.66 1.52 -14.68
N PRO A 56 7.10 2.29 -13.67
CA PRO A 56 8.29 1.90 -12.94
C PRO A 56 7.98 0.54 -12.33
N VAL A 57 8.76 -0.49 -12.69
CA VAL A 57 8.73 -1.74 -11.94
C VAL A 57 9.17 -1.34 -10.54
N ILE A 58 8.20 -1.21 -9.63
CA ILE A 58 8.48 -1.04 -8.22
C ILE A 58 9.21 -2.31 -7.83
N LYS A 59 10.54 -2.25 -7.88
CA LYS A 59 11.40 -3.26 -7.31
C LYS A 59 11.12 -3.15 -5.82
N VAL A 60 10.16 -3.92 -5.34
CA VAL A 60 9.99 -4.18 -3.91
C VAL A 60 11.23 -4.98 -3.53
N GLY A 61 12.35 -4.28 -3.37
CA GLY A 61 13.49 -4.83 -2.66
C GLY A 61 12.96 -5.29 -1.32
N LYS A 62 13.39 -6.45 -0.84
CA LYS A 62 13.08 -6.88 0.52
C LYS A 62 13.59 -5.79 1.47
N VAL A 63 12.72 -4.87 1.87
CA VAL A 63 13.04 -3.81 2.80
C VAL A 63 13.26 -4.51 4.13
N ARG A 64 14.52 -4.81 4.44
CA ARG A 64 14.91 -5.15 5.81
C ARG A 64 14.86 -3.83 6.58
N ILE A 65 13.68 -3.48 7.07
CA ILE A 65 13.55 -2.40 8.04
C ILE A 65 14.30 -2.90 9.28
N ALA A 66 15.51 -2.38 9.49
CA ALA A 66 16.19 -2.51 10.77
C ALA A 66 15.41 -1.64 11.76
N VAL A 67 14.35 -2.21 12.35
CA VAL A 67 13.55 -1.58 13.39
C VAL A 67 14.44 -1.40 14.61
N LYS A 68 15.13 -0.26 14.72
CA LYS A 68 15.95 0.10 15.89
C LYS A 68 15.14 0.66 17.06
N GLN A 69 13.81 0.67 16.99
CA GLN A 69 12.95 1.22 18.05
C GLN A 69 11.67 0.41 18.24
N ALA A 70 11.77 -0.92 18.27
CA ALA A 70 10.79 -1.68 19.02
C ALA A 70 11.19 -1.52 20.48
N LEU A 71 10.66 -0.49 21.16
CA LEU A 71 10.53 -0.62 22.61
C LEU A 71 9.70 -1.88 22.78
N ASP A 72 10.28 -2.86 23.46
CA ASP A 72 9.65 -4.14 23.69
C ASP A 72 8.25 -3.89 24.25
N ILE A 73 7.24 -4.19 23.45
CA ILE A 73 5.83 -3.91 23.77
C ILE A 73 5.50 -4.58 25.11
N GLN A 74 6.14 -5.71 25.39
CA GLN A 74 6.00 -6.41 26.65
C GLN A 74 6.51 -5.58 27.85
N ALA A 75 7.64 -4.90 27.70
CA ALA A 75 8.18 -4.00 28.73
C ALA A 75 7.27 -2.79 28.98
N VAL A 76 6.61 -2.27 27.94
CA VAL A 76 5.62 -1.17 28.10
C VAL A 76 4.38 -1.67 28.85
N ILE A 77 3.88 -2.87 28.51
CA ILE A 77 2.73 -3.49 29.18
C ILE A 77 3.06 -3.78 30.65
N ASP A 78 4.23 -4.36 30.94
CA ASP A 78 4.64 -4.67 32.31
C ASP A 78 4.81 -3.40 33.15
N ARG A 79 5.39 -2.34 32.57
CA ARG A 79 5.49 -1.03 33.24
C ARG A 79 4.10 -0.46 33.54
N ALA A 80 3.15 -0.58 32.62
CA ALA A 80 1.78 -0.12 32.83
C ALA A 80 1.07 -0.91 33.94
N LYS A 81 1.24 -2.24 33.98
CA LYS A 81 0.71 -3.11 35.04
C LYS A 81 1.28 -2.72 36.42
N GLN A 82 2.57 -2.44 36.49
CA GLN A 82 3.22 -2.01 37.73
C GLN A 82 2.70 -0.66 38.26
N LEU A 83 2.42 0.29 37.36
CA LEU A 83 1.91 1.60 37.75
C LEU A 83 0.42 1.59 38.13
N ALA A 84 -0.39 0.74 37.48
CA ALA A 84 -1.81 0.61 37.77
C ALA A 84 -2.08 -0.20 39.05
N TYR A 85 -1.19 -1.13 39.41
CA TYR A 85 -1.30 -1.91 40.64
C TYR A 85 -0.70 -1.14 41.82
N THR A 86 -1.48 -0.26 42.43
CA THR A 86 -1.26 0.06 43.85
C THR A 86 -1.85 -1.10 44.65
N PRO A 87 -1.06 -1.89 45.40
CA PRO A 87 -1.65 -2.89 46.28
C PRO A 87 -2.54 -2.16 47.28
N ALA A 88 -3.85 -2.29 47.11
CA ALA A 88 -4.77 -1.99 48.20
C ALA A 88 -4.33 -2.86 49.37
N ARG A 89 -3.80 -2.23 50.42
CA ARG A 89 -3.46 -2.86 51.68
C ARG A 89 -4.73 -3.55 52.20
N GLY A 90 -4.82 -4.87 52.06
CA GLY A 90 -6.00 -5.62 52.46
C GLY A 90 -5.89 -7.12 52.22
N ASN A 91 -5.31 -7.81 53.21
CA ASN A 91 -5.50 -9.21 53.59
C ASN A 91 -5.32 -10.31 52.52
N GLN A 92 -4.17 -10.99 52.57
CA GLN A 92 -3.99 -12.31 51.94
C GLN A 92 -4.69 -13.36 52.81
N THR A 93 -5.88 -13.80 52.40
CA THR A 93 -6.34 -15.14 52.77
C THR A 93 -6.23 -16.00 51.52
N ASN A 94 -5.33 -16.98 51.57
CA ASN A 94 -5.21 -18.05 50.59
C ASN A 94 -6.57 -18.71 50.38
N SER A 95 -7.11 -18.57 49.17
CA SER A 95 -8.17 -19.43 48.64
C SER A 95 -7.92 -19.60 47.14
N GLU A 96 -7.03 -20.53 46.80
CA GLU A 96 -6.89 -21.05 45.45
C GLU A 96 -8.20 -21.76 45.05
N PRO A 97 -8.83 -21.47 43.89
CA PRO A 97 -9.86 -22.33 43.36
C PRO A 97 -9.18 -23.57 42.78
N ASN A 98 -9.12 -24.60 43.61
CA ASN A 98 -8.73 -25.96 43.26
C ASN A 98 -9.59 -26.45 42.09
N GLY A 99 -8.96 -26.71 40.94
CA GLY A 99 -9.60 -27.33 39.80
C GLY A 99 -8.61 -28.25 39.11
N LYS A 100 -8.66 -29.54 39.46
CA LYS A 100 -8.51 -30.72 38.59
C LYS A 100 -8.66 -31.98 39.45
N GLU A 101 -9.82 -32.63 39.37
CA GLU A 101 -10.11 -33.75 38.46
C GLU A 101 -9.54 -35.07 38.99
N ASP A 102 -10.33 -35.67 39.87
CA ASP A 102 -10.18 -37.02 40.38
C ASP A 102 -10.50 -37.99 39.24
N SER A 103 -9.51 -38.79 38.81
CA SER A 103 -9.76 -40.00 38.02
C SER A 103 -8.92 -41.14 38.60
N TYR A 104 -9.59 -42.17 39.14
CA TYR A 104 -9.60 -43.57 38.67
C TYR A 104 -10.22 -44.48 39.74
N GLY A 105 -11.22 -45.27 39.33
CA GLY A 105 -12.07 -46.08 40.21
C GLY A 105 -11.45 -47.35 40.79
N ALA A 106 -12.28 -48.13 41.48
CA ALA A 106 -11.94 -49.50 41.87
C ALA A 106 -13.19 -50.39 41.87
N ARG A 107 -13.08 -51.46 41.07
CA ARG A 107 -13.53 -52.85 41.29
C ARG A 107 -15.02 -53.16 41.40
#